data_AF-A0A7K5MVC0-F1
#
_entry.id   AF-A0A7K5MVC0-F1
#
_cell.length_a   1.000
_cell.length_b   1.000
_cell.length_c   1.000
_cell.angle_alpha   90.00
_cell.angle_beta   90.00
_cell.angle_gamma   90.00
#
_symmetry.space_group_name_H-M   'P 1'
#
loop_
_entity.id
_entity.type
_entity.pdbx_description
1 polymer ?
#
loop_
_entity_poly.entity_id
_entity_poly.type
_entity_poly.pdbx_seq_one_letter_code
_entity_poly.pdbx_strand_id
1 'polypeptide(L)'
;ANTLFDIWIKYKPRLPEWYYNERLVKVGDTLAQIKEYKLALQQCYERYLQQFVSVNLDDVMDDVQCFKSAFFPNGVRDKNAALMFHVLQARNVCIYQMVCSRDRNLQNGESLQTCLNALTSLRLTMQVALPQEDLCWLIYNGTIHIYTICRHLMVMGHSAKVLEYLLWASICMESSIPLLSVHYLTWRATLYTAVSQCYFDCQAGIHGEIFARRGLIKIDELKQLEDVSSSLEHTETGKIFREATLKMSVMIFKRAVYESRKKSNGFRRESKVNPRKAVNVSWPRNSTERLLVAMFDGAAAQFLAILEALSDPSRNLLPPHPPVPDEVQIPEVTSELFSAGLEILSGNSLKKQNQLENIFVITAGEEGVSGDAAVKFVKLAFSYEEWNVFYSAFEFVDNFLQAQDDPRWKKAELELKLLTLMQPIVLPGRFERSFSITDGGKSKEGSTRRGSEKTQTIRKESLKPGDPFRDLMILATTTFSYVSTFEQNVHPGKEILVDVVMCLWQKCKTELQQIQKSGSRCLEYIHKHQAYQWVHILWIMNEIIEKSNIADTNVMFAEITLCLAAILENVADS
;
A
#
# COMPACT_ATOMS: atom_id res chain seq x y z
N ALA A 1 25.07 -29.04 8.79
CA ALA A 1 23.64 -29.37 9.00
C ALA A 1 23.35 -30.85 8.73
N ASN A 2 23.64 -31.37 7.53
CA ASN A 2 23.31 -32.76 7.14
C ASN A 2 23.80 -33.83 8.13
N THR A 3 25.03 -33.71 8.64
CA THR A 3 25.62 -34.67 9.59
C THR A 3 24.81 -34.84 10.88
N LEU A 4 24.16 -33.78 11.39
CA LEU A 4 23.30 -33.86 12.58
C LEU A 4 22.00 -34.61 12.28
N PHE A 5 21.42 -34.37 11.11
CA PHE A 5 20.23 -35.10 10.65
C PHE A 5 20.54 -36.56 10.31
N ASP A 6 21.73 -36.86 9.79
CA ASP A 6 22.17 -38.24 9.53
C ASP A 6 22.27 -39.04 10.84
N ILE A 7 22.79 -38.41 11.89
CA ILE A 7 22.79 -38.97 13.24
C ILE A 7 21.35 -39.19 13.71
N TRP A 8 20.48 -38.18 13.57
CA TRP A 8 19.08 -38.26 13.98
C TRP A 8 18.33 -39.40 13.28
N ILE A 9 18.54 -39.60 11.97
CA ILE A 9 17.95 -40.69 11.18
C ILE A 9 18.46 -42.04 11.67
N LYS A 10 19.75 -42.16 11.97
CA LYS A 10 20.35 -43.40 12.49
C LYS A 10 19.74 -43.83 13.82
N TYR A 11 19.31 -42.88 14.66
CA TYR A 11 18.68 -43.17 15.95
C TYR A 11 17.16 -43.33 15.89
N LYS A 12 16.50 -42.97 14.77
CA LYS A 12 15.05 -43.15 14.57
C LYS A 12 14.52 -44.54 14.99
N PRO A 13 15.09 -45.69 14.55
CA PRO A 13 14.56 -47.01 14.91
C PRO A 13 14.73 -47.36 16.39
N ARG A 14 15.48 -46.56 17.16
CA ARG A 14 15.72 -46.77 18.60
C ARG A 14 14.81 -45.91 19.48
N LEU A 15 13.97 -45.05 18.90
CA LEU A 15 13.10 -44.13 19.61
C LEU A 15 11.62 -44.51 19.41
N PRO A 16 10.75 -44.29 20.41
CA PRO A 16 9.30 -44.39 20.21
C PRO A 16 8.84 -43.42 19.12
N GLU A 17 7.94 -43.88 18.25
CA GLU A 17 7.50 -43.12 17.06
C GLU A 17 6.84 -41.78 17.43
N TRP A 18 5.97 -41.77 18.43
CA TRP A 18 5.32 -40.55 18.92
C TRP A 18 6.34 -39.50 19.38
N TYR A 19 7.37 -39.93 20.12
CA TYR A 19 8.41 -39.06 20.66
C TYR A 19 9.30 -38.51 19.54
N TYR A 20 9.68 -39.38 18.61
CA TYR A 20 10.45 -39.00 17.44
C TYR A 20 9.73 -37.92 16.61
N ASN A 21 8.46 -38.15 16.31
CA ASN A 21 7.64 -37.26 15.51
C ASN A 21 7.44 -35.90 16.18
N GLU A 22 7.11 -35.88 17.48
CA GLU A 22 6.96 -34.64 18.23
C GLU A 22 8.27 -33.83 18.26
N ARG A 23 9.41 -34.49 18.47
CA ARG A 23 10.73 -33.84 18.48
C ARG A 23 11.14 -33.34 17.11
N LEU A 24 10.86 -34.09 16.04
CA LEU A 24 11.14 -33.69 14.67
C LEU A 24 10.42 -32.38 14.32
N VAL A 25 9.14 -32.28 14.68
CA VAL A 25 8.33 -31.09 14.44
C VAL A 25 8.83 -29.90 15.25
N LYS A 26 9.14 -30.09 16.55
CA LYS A 26 9.72 -29.04 17.40
C LYS A 26 11.05 -28.49 16.87
N VAL A 27 11.91 -29.35 16.32
CA VAL A 27 13.15 -28.92 15.65
C VAL A 27 12.82 -28.12 14.38
N GLY A 28 11.84 -28.58 13.59
CA GLY A 28 11.32 -27.82 12.45
C GLY A 28 10.85 -26.42 12.83
N ASP A 29 10.07 -26.30 13.91
CA ASP A 29 9.55 -25.02 14.41
C ASP A 29 10.69 -24.09 14.85
N THR A 30 11.71 -24.64 15.52
CA THR A 30 12.90 -23.88 15.93
C THR A 30 13.70 -23.38 14.73
N LEU A 31 13.86 -24.22 13.70
CA LEU A 31 14.54 -23.85 12.46
C LEU A 31 13.76 -22.76 11.70
N ALA A 32 12.43 -22.88 11.64
CA ALA A 32 11.59 -21.85 11.04
C ALA A 32 11.68 -20.52 11.80
N GLN A 33 11.74 -20.54 13.14
CA GLN A 33 11.91 -19.34 13.97
C GLN A 33 13.23 -18.62 13.69
N ILE A 34 14.33 -19.35 13.45
CA ILE A 34 15.62 -18.75 13.06
C ILE A 34 15.73 -18.48 11.55
N LYS A 35 14.61 -18.57 10.81
CA LYS A 35 14.49 -18.32 9.36
C LYS A 35 15.22 -19.31 8.46
N GLU A 36 15.59 -20.49 8.96
CA GLU A 36 16.16 -21.60 8.21
C GLU A 36 15.07 -22.45 7.55
N TYR A 37 14.21 -21.80 6.74
CA TYR A 37 12.98 -22.40 6.18
C TYR A 37 13.25 -23.62 5.30
N LYS A 38 14.34 -23.61 4.52
CA LYS A 38 14.70 -24.74 3.65
C LYS A 38 15.02 -25.99 4.47
N LEU A 39 15.74 -25.85 5.58
CA LEU A 39 16.08 -26.96 6.46
C LEU A 39 14.85 -27.44 7.25
N ALA A 40 14.04 -26.51 7.77
CA ALA A 40 12.79 -26.84 8.44
C ALA A 40 11.85 -27.67 7.54
N LEU A 41 11.70 -27.23 6.28
CA LEU A 41 10.88 -27.90 5.28
C LEU A 41 11.41 -29.31 4.96
N GLN A 42 12.64 -29.40 4.43
CA GLN A 42 13.17 -30.64 3.86
C GLN A 42 13.53 -31.70 4.93
N GLN A 43 14.05 -31.26 6.07
CA GLN A 43 14.59 -32.19 7.07
C GLN A 43 13.59 -32.54 8.17
N CYS A 44 12.54 -31.73 8.36
CA CYS A 44 11.56 -31.92 9.44
C CYS A 44 10.15 -32.15 8.89
N TYR A 45 9.52 -31.13 8.29
CA TYR A 45 8.09 -31.20 7.93
C TYR A 45 7.80 -32.20 6.81
N GLU A 46 8.53 -32.14 5.69
CA GLU A 46 8.33 -33.09 4.59
C GLU A 46 8.69 -34.51 4.99
N ARG A 47 9.75 -34.67 5.79
CA ARG A 47 10.14 -35.97 6.35
C ARG A 47 9.05 -36.55 7.26
N TYR A 48 8.34 -35.72 8.02
CA TYR A 48 7.22 -36.17 8.82
C TYR A 48 6.08 -36.67 7.92
N LEU A 49 5.72 -35.89 6.88
CA LEU A 49 4.62 -36.20 5.96
C LEU A 49 4.88 -37.43 5.07
N GLN A 50 6.12 -37.65 4.65
CA GLN A 50 6.54 -38.82 3.86
C GLN A 50 6.29 -40.17 4.56
N GLN A 51 6.03 -40.16 5.88
CA GLN A 51 5.64 -41.36 6.62
C GLN A 51 4.20 -41.80 6.33
N PHE A 52 3.36 -40.89 5.84
CA PHE A 52 1.93 -41.10 5.63
C PHE A 52 1.55 -41.12 4.14
N VAL A 53 2.25 -40.32 3.32
CA VAL A 53 1.96 -40.18 1.88
C VAL A 53 3.21 -40.48 1.05
N SER A 54 3.08 -41.42 0.11
CA SER A 54 4.13 -41.79 -0.85
C SER A 54 4.01 -41.08 -2.21
N VAL A 55 2.87 -40.43 -2.46
CA VAL A 55 2.55 -39.68 -3.69
C VAL A 55 3.00 -38.22 -3.55
N ASN A 56 3.18 -37.52 -4.68
CA ASN A 56 3.48 -36.10 -4.66
C ASN A 56 2.33 -35.33 -3.98
N LEU A 57 2.67 -34.47 -3.02
CA LEU A 57 1.67 -33.81 -2.16
C LEU A 57 0.69 -32.95 -2.95
N ASP A 58 1.10 -32.43 -4.11
CA ASP A 58 0.29 -31.58 -4.97
C ASP A 58 -0.86 -32.37 -5.65
N ASP A 59 -0.70 -33.67 -5.88
CA ASP A 59 -1.73 -34.53 -6.52
C ASP A 59 -2.92 -34.84 -5.59
N VAL A 60 -2.75 -34.61 -4.29
CA VAL A 60 -3.73 -34.94 -3.25
C VAL A 60 -4.65 -33.75 -2.92
N MET A 61 -4.36 -32.58 -3.50
CA MET A 61 -4.98 -31.31 -3.12
C MET A 61 -6.24 -30.95 -3.93
N ASP A 62 -6.66 -31.77 -4.89
CA ASP A 62 -7.86 -31.48 -5.70
C ASP A 62 -9.18 -31.92 -5.04
N ASP A 63 -9.13 -32.88 -4.10
CA ASP A 63 -10.31 -33.41 -3.42
C ASP A 63 -10.12 -33.52 -1.91
N VAL A 64 -11.12 -33.07 -1.15
CA VAL A 64 -11.13 -33.11 0.31
C VAL A 64 -11.13 -34.54 0.83
N GLN A 65 -11.78 -35.49 0.13
CA GLN A 65 -11.78 -36.89 0.58
C GLN A 65 -10.44 -37.57 0.32
N CYS A 66 -9.83 -37.33 -0.85
CA CYS A 66 -8.44 -37.73 -1.11
C CYS A 66 -7.47 -37.14 -0.08
N PHE A 67 -7.61 -35.85 0.25
CA PHE A 67 -6.79 -35.21 1.29
C PHE A 67 -6.98 -35.85 2.67
N LYS A 68 -8.23 -36.11 3.08
CA LYS A 68 -8.53 -36.76 4.35
C LYS A 68 -7.99 -38.18 4.42
N SER A 69 -8.17 -38.98 3.36
CA SER A 69 -7.72 -40.37 3.35
C SER A 69 -6.19 -40.49 3.34
N ALA A 70 -5.49 -39.56 2.68
CA ALA A 70 -4.04 -39.51 2.64
C ALA A 70 -3.39 -39.10 3.97
N PHE A 71 -3.87 -38.01 4.60
CA PHE A 71 -3.22 -37.44 5.78
C PHE A 71 -3.85 -37.88 7.11
N PHE A 72 -5.10 -38.33 7.10
CA PHE A 72 -5.84 -38.73 8.31
C PHE A 72 -6.46 -40.13 8.16
N PRO A 73 -5.66 -41.18 7.87
CA PRO A 73 -6.18 -42.53 7.64
C PRO A 73 -6.90 -43.10 8.89
N ASN A 74 -6.47 -42.71 10.08
CA ASN A 74 -7.07 -43.11 11.36
C ASN A 74 -8.19 -42.16 11.84
N GLY A 75 -8.55 -41.18 11.00
CA GLY A 75 -9.53 -40.13 11.31
C GLY A 75 -8.94 -38.91 12.01
N VAL A 76 -9.71 -37.82 11.99
CA VAL A 76 -9.30 -36.48 12.49
C VAL A 76 -9.31 -36.37 14.03
N ARG A 77 -9.81 -37.38 14.74
CA ARG A 77 -9.79 -37.47 16.21
C ARG A 77 -8.63 -38.30 16.75
N ASP A 78 -7.74 -38.78 15.86
CA ASP A 78 -6.53 -39.46 16.29
C ASP A 78 -5.62 -38.51 17.08
N LYS A 79 -4.83 -39.06 18.02
CA LYS A 79 -3.92 -38.29 18.86
C LYS A 79 -2.85 -37.54 18.05
N ASN A 80 -2.52 -38.01 16.85
CA ASN A 80 -1.54 -37.37 15.97
C ASN A 80 -2.18 -36.35 15.01
N ALA A 81 -3.52 -36.25 14.94
CA ALA A 81 -4.18 -35.37 13.98
C ALA A 81 -3.81 -33.90 14.19
N ALA A 82 -3.74 -33.43 15.43
CA ALA A 82 -3.31 -32.07 15.75
C ALA A 82 -1.88 -31.78 15.24
N LEU A 83 -0.96 -32.75 15.40
CA LEU A 83 0.42 -32.62 14.93
C LEU A 83 0.46 -32.61 13.39
N MET A 84 -0.35 -33.44 12.73
CA MET A 84 -0.50 -33.48 11.27
C MET A 84 -1.00 -32.14 10.71
N PHE A 85 -2.06 -31.57 11.29
CA PHE A 85 -2.55 -30.24 10.90
C PHE A 85 -1.49 -29.16 11.05
N HIS A 86 -0.78 -29.14 12.20
CA HIS A 86 0.30 -28.18 12.44
C HIS A 86 1.41 -28.30 11.40
N VAL A 87 1.86 -29.51 11.10
CA VAL A 87 2.93 -29.72 10.11
C VAL A 87 2.50 -29.29 8.71
N LEU A 88 1.26 -29.57 8.30
CA LEU A 88 0.73 -29.11 7.01
C LEU A 88 0.72 -27.59 6.93
N GLN A 89 0.32 -26.87 7.99
CA GLN A 89 0.38 -25.40 8.01
C GLN A 89 1.83 -24.89 7.98
N ALA A 90 2.70 -25.41 8.86
CA ALA A 90 4.09 -24.97 8.97
C ALA A 90 4.91 -25.23 7.69
N ARG A 91 4.63 -26.34 7.00
CA ARG A 91 5.17 -26.64 5.67
C ARG A 91 4.85 -25.52 4.68
N ASN A 92 3.58 -25.14 4.56
CA ASN A 92 3.13 -24.11 3.61
C ASN A 92 3.73 -22.74 3.92
N VAL A 93 3.89 -22.41 5.20
CA VAL A 93 4.60 -21.19 5.62
C VAL A 93 6.06 -21.21 5.17
N CYS A 94 6.77 -22.33 5.33
CA CYS A 94 8.16 -22.45 4.89
C CYS A 94 8.29 -22.32 3.36
N ILE A 95 7.37 -22.94 2.60
CA ILE A 95 7.33 -22.82 1.14
C ILE A 95 7.16 -21.36 0.73
N TYR A 96 6.17 -20.66 1.29
CA TYR A 96 5.93 -19.24 1.02
C TYR A 96 7.16 -18.38 1.34
N GLN A 97 7.79 -18.57 2.51
CA GLN A 97 8.97 -17.81 2.89
C GLN A 97 10.16 -18.07 1.96
N MET A 98 10.32 -19.31 1.49
CA MET A 98 11.33 -19.64 0.48
C MET A 98 11.05 -18.96 -0.86
N VAL A 99 9.78 -18.88 -1.29
CA VAL A 99 9.40 -18.11 -2.49
C VAL A 99 9.77 -16.64 -2.30
N CYS A 100 9.40 -16.01 -1.18
CA CYS A 100 9.71 -14.61 -0.91
C CYS A 100 11.22 -14.33 -0.83
N SER A 101 12.04 -15.31 -0.41
CA SER A 101 13.51 -15.16 -0.39
C SER A 101 14.13 -15.12 -1.79
N ARG A 102 13.47 -15.73 -2.79
CA ARG A 102 13.94 -15.80 -4.18
C ARG A 102 13.31 -14.74 -5.07
N ASP A 103 12.01 -14.54 -4.91
CA ASP A 103 11.17 -13.67 -5.73
C ASP A 103 10.19 -12.92 -4.83
N ARG A 104 10.70 -11.85 -4.20
CA ARG A 104 9.92 -11.04 -3.26
C ARG A 104 8.77 -10.31 -3.94
N ASN A 105 8.89 -9.96 -5.23
CA ASN A 105 7.84 -9.22 -5.94
C ASN A 105 6.91 -10.13 -6.74
N LEU A 106 7.07 -11.45 -6.64
CA LEU A 106 6.27 -12.46 -7.33
C LEU A 106 6.18 -12.21 -8.86
N GLN A 107 7.28 -11.76 -9.46
CA GLN A 107 7.33 -11.48 -10.90
C GLN A 107 7.36 -12.77 -11.73
N ASN A 108 7.84 -13.87 -11.16
CA ASN A 108 7.82 -15.18 -11.80
C ASN A 108 6.45 -15.85 -11.61
N GLY A 109 5.84 -16.30 -12.71
CA GLY A 109 4.57 -17.04 -12.70
C GLY A 109 4.60 -18.33 -11.87
N GLU A 110 5.76 -19.01 -11.79
CA GLU A 110 5.93 -20.20 -10.96
C GLU A 110 5.90 -19.88 -9.46
N SER A 111 6.53 -18.77 -9.05
CA SER A 111 6.47 -18.26 -7.67
C SER A 111 5.03 -17.95 -7.26
N LEU A 112 4.29 -17.29 -8.15
CA LEU A 112 2.88 -16.98 -7.94
C LEU A 112 2.05 -18.26 -7.79
N GLN A 113 2.22 -19.23 -8.69
CA GLN A 113 1.50 -20.50 -8.64
C GLN A 113 1.81 -21.28 -7.36
N THR A 114 3.07 -21.29 -6.93
CA THR A 114 3.50 -21.93 -5.68
C THR A 114 2.80 -21.31 -4.46
N CYS A 115 2.65 -19.98 -4.42
CA CYS A 115 1.90 -19.30 -3.36
C CYS A 115 0.41 -19.67 -3.37
N LEU A 116 -0.21 -19.79 -4.56
CA LEU A 116 -1.60 -20.22 -4.68
C LEU A 116 -1.80 -21.67 -4.24
N ASN A 117 -0.87 -22.56 -4.59
CA ASN A 117 -0.89 -23.94 -4.12
C ASN A 117 -0.78 -23.99 -2.58
N ALA A 118 0.12 -23.21 -1.98
CA ALA A 118 0.23 -23.11 -0.53
C ALA A 118 -1.10 -22.62 0.12
N LEU A 119 -1.79 -21.66 -0.50
CA LEU A 119 -3.10 -21.20 -0.04
C LEU A 119 -4.18 -22.30 -0.15
N THR A 120 -4.23 -23.05 -1.25
CA THR A 120 -5.12 -24.21 -1.42
C THR A 120 -4.88 -25.25 -0.34
N SER A 121 -3.61 -25.56 -0.04
CA SER A 121 -3.23 -26.52 0.98
C SER A 121 -3.65 -26.06 2.38
N LEU A 122 -3.44 -24.79 2.72
CA LEU A 122 -3.89 -24.19 3.98
C LEU A 122 -5.42 -24.23 4.10
N ARG A 123 -6.15 -23.89 3.03
CA ARG A 123 -7.61 -23.93 2.98
C ARG A 123 -8.14 -25.33 3.27
N LEU A 124 -7.61 -26.36 2.60
CA LEU A 124 -8.01 -27.76 2.80
C LEU A 124 -7.71 -28.24 4.22
N THR A 125 -6.51 -27.92 4.73
CA THR A 125 -6.11 -28.25 6.10
C THR A 125 -7.11 -27.68 7.10
N MET A 126 -7.50 -26.42 6.95
CA MET A 126 -8.52 -25.78 7.79
C MET A 126 -9.91 -26.39 7.60
N GLN A 127 -10.32 -26.72 6.37
CA GLN A 127 -11.62 -27.34 6.09
C GLN A 127 -11.79 -28.69 6.80
N VAL A 128 -10.71 -29.46 6.90
CA VAL A 128 -10.71 -30.73 7.63
C VAL A 128 -10.68 -30.54 9.15
N ALA A 129 -9.97 -29.51 9.64
CA ALA A 129 -9.88 -29.20 11.06
C ALA A 129 -11.14 -28.52 11.64
N LEU A 130 -11.88 -27.75 10.83
CA LEU A 130 -12.96 -26.86 11.30
C LEU A 130 -14.03 -27.52 12.18
N PRO A 131 -14.46 -28.77 11.94
CA PRO A 131 -15.44 -29.44 12.78
C PRO A 131 -14.92 -29.86 14.18
N GLN A 132 -13.61 -29.79 14.44
CA GLN A 132 -13.01 -30.13 15.73
C GLN A 132 -12.79 -28.84 16.55
N GLU A 133 -13.68 -28.58 17.51
CA GLU A 133 -13.64 -27.34 18.31
C GLU A 133 -12.36 -27.21 19.17
N ASP A 134 -11.82 -28.34 19.65
CA ASP A 134 -10.56 -28.42 20.39
C ASP A 134 -9.34 -27.99 19.56
N LEU A 135 -9.48 -27.96 18.23
CA LEU A 135 -8.46 -27.53 17.29
C LEU A 135 -8.72 -26.10 16.77
N CYS A 136 -9.57 -25.30 17.41
CA CYS A 136 -9.86 -23.93 16.98
C CYS A 136 -8.61 -23.04 16.86
N TRP A 137 -7.56 -23.31 17.65
CA TRP A 137 -6.28 -22.62 17.57
C TRP A 137 -5.57 -22.84 16.22
N LEU A 138 -5.73 -24.01 15.59
CA LEU A 138 -5.22 -24.29 14.24
C LEU A 138 -6.02 -23.54 13.18
N ILE A 139 -7.33 -23.35 13.40
CA ILE A 139 -8.16 -22.51 12.51
C ILE A 139 -7.67 -21.07 12.58
N TYR A 140 -7.50 -20.53 13.79
CA TYR A 140 -6.96 -19.20 14.00
C TYR A 140 -5.59 -19.01 13.31
N ASN A 141 -4.63 -19.89 13.57
CA ASN A 141 -3.30 -19.84 12.94
C ASN A 141 -3.38 -19.93 11.41
N GLY A 142 -4.24 -20.82 10.88
CA GLY A 142 -4.48 -20.95 9.45
C GLY A 142 -4.98 -19.66 8.81
N THR A 143 -5.88 -18.91 9.49
CA THR A 143 -6.33 -17.60 8.99
C THR A 143 -5.20 -16.57 8.93
N ILE A 144 -4.27 -16.58 9.90
CA ILE A 144 -3.09 -15.69 9.89
C ILE A 144 -2.19 -16.03 8.71
N HIS A 145 -1.94 -17.31 8.46
CA HIS A 145 -1.12 -17.74 7.33
C HIS A 145 -1.75 -17.38 5.99
N ILE A 146 -3.05 -17.66 5.80
CA ILE A 146 -3.80 -17.26 4.61
C ILE A 146 -3.73 -15.75 4.43
N TYR A 147 -4.06 -14.96 5.45
CA TYR A 147 -4.02 -13.50 5.37
C TYR A 147 -2.64 -12.98 5.00
N THR A 148 -1.57 -13.53 5.57
CA THR A 148 -0.19 -13.09 5.29
C THR A 148 0.17 -13.25 3.82
N ILE A 149 -0.14 -14.43 3.25
CA ILE A 149 0.14 -14.72 1.84
C ILE A 149 -0.76 -13.87 0.94
N CYS A 150 -2.06 -13.83 1.23
CA CYS A 150 -3.04 -13.04 0.47
C CYS A 150 -2.70 -11.56 0.48
N ARG A 151 -2.31 -10.98 1.62
CA ARG A 151 -1.98 -9.56 1.73
C ARG A 151 -0.80 -9.20 0.84
N HIS A 152 0.22 -10.06 0.78
CA HIS A 152 1.34 -9.87 -0.13
C HIS A 152 0.88 -9.90 -1.60
N LEU A 153 0.09 -10.90 -1.97
CA LEU A 153 -0.47 -11.04 -3.32
C LEU A 153 -1.38 -9.87 -3.73
N MET A 154 -2.18 -9.32 -2.80
CA MET A 154 -2.99 -8.13 -3.04
C MET A 154 -2.12 -6.92 -3.40
N VAL A 155 -1.03 -6.69 -2.66
CA VAL A 155 -0.10 -5.58 -2.94
C VAL A 155 0.55 -5.76 -4.32
N MET A 156 0.74 -7.00 -4.79
CA MET A 156 1.23 -7.30 -6.14
C MET A 156 0.14 -7.25 -7.22
N GLY A 157 -1.10 -6.83 -6.90
CA GLY A 157 -2.20 -6.69 -7.85
C GLY A 157 -2.96 -7.99 -8.15
N HIS A 158 -2.81 -9.03 -7.33
CA HIS A 158 -3.49 -10.32 -7.51
C HIS A 158 -4.75 -10.50 -6.64
N SER A 159 -5.41 -9.41 -6.25
CA SER A 159 -6.59 -9.41 -5.36
C SER A 159 -7.72 -10.34 -5.85
N ALA A 160 -7.95 -10.42 -7.17
CA ALA A 160 -8.94 -11.33 -7.75
C ALA A 160 -8.67 -12.81 -7.47
N LYS A 161 -7.39 -13.22 -7.47
CA LYS A 161 -6.99 -14.63 -7.26
C LYS A 161 -7.07 -15.03 -5.79
N VAL A 162 -6.99 -14.07 -4.86
CA VAL A 162 -6.91 -14.36 -3.42
C VAL A 162 -8.21 -14.14 -2.65
N LEU A 163 -9.20 -13.49 -3.27
CA LEU A 163 -10.48 -13.16 -2.66
C LEU A 163 -11.17 -14.40 -2.03
N GLU A 164 -11.17 -15.55 -2.71
CA GLU A 164 -11.81 -16.77 -2.20
C GLU A 164 -11.20 -17.26 -0.87
N TYR A 165 -9.89 -17.12 -0.70
CA TYR A 165 -9.19 -17.59 0.50
C TYR A 165 -9.45 -16.66 1.69
N LEU A 166 -9.52 -15.35 1.46
CA LEU A 166 -9.86 -14.37 2.49
C LEU A 166 -11.33 -14.49 2.93
N LEU A 167 -12.25 -14.77 1.99
CA LEU A 167 -13.64 -15.10 2.29
C LEU A 167 -13.72 -16.35 3.17
N TRP A 168 -13.00 -17.41 2.77
CA TRP A 168 -12.92 -18.65 3.53
C TRP A 168 -12.40 -18.42 4.94
N ALA A 169 -11.28 -17.71 5.09
CA ALA A 169 -10.70 -17.39 6.40
C ALA A 169 -11.67 -16.62 7.30
N SER A 170 -12.43 -15.66 6.73
CA SER A 170 -13.45 -14.90 7.44
C SER A 170 -14.58 -15.81 7.96
N ILE A 171 -15.09 -16.70 7.09
CA ILE A 171 -16.16 -17.65 7.44
C ILE A 171 -15.70 -18.67 8.50
N CYS A 172 -14.44 -19.14 8.42
CA CYS A 172 -13.89 -20.06 9.43
C CYS A 172 -13.87 -19.45 10.84
N MET A 173 -13.49 -18.18 10.97
CA MET A 173 -13.54 -17.47 12.27
C MET A 173 -14.96 -17.37 12.82
N GLU A 174 -15.96 -17.23 11.94
CA GLU A 174 -17.36 -17.10 12.32
C GLU A 174 -18.03 -18.43 12.63
N SER A 175 -17.56 -19.50 12.01
CA SER A 175 -18.11 -20.84 12.16
C SER A 175 -17.58 -21.56 13.40
N SER A 176 -16.52 -21.03 14.03
CA SER A 176 -15.91 -21.62 15.22
C SER A 176 -16.32 -20.82 16.47
N ILE A 177 -17.14 -21.44 17.34
CA ILE A 177 -17.66 -20.81 18.56
C ILE A 177 -16.54 -20.21 19.44
N PRO A 178 -15.42 -20.90 19.72
CA PRO A 178 -14.32 -20.33 20.52
C PRO A 178 -13.72 -19.04 19.94
N LEU A 179 -13.82 -18.84 18.62
CA LEU A 179 -13.24 -17.70 17.90
C LEU A 179 -14.21 -16.52 17.74
N LEU A 180 -15.46 -16.64 18.23
CA LEU A 180 -16.48 -15.59 18.17
C LEU A 180 -16.37 -14.53 19.27
N SER A 181 -15.52 -14.73 20.27
CA SER A 181 -15.34 -13.80 21.39
C SER A 181 -14.72 -12.46 20.98
N VAL A 182 -14.87 -11.44 21.83
CA VAL A 182 -14.28 -10.11 21.65
C VAL A 182 -12.78 -10.16 21.45
N HIS A 183 -12.08 -11.11 22.09
CA HIS A 183 -10.64 -11.29 21.99
C HIS A 183 -10.15 -11.39 20.53
N TYR A 184 -10.94 -12.02 19.66
CA TYR A 184 -10.62 -12.21 18.25
C TYR A 184 -11.31 -11.20 17.31
N LEU A 185 -12.07 -10.22 17.85
CA LEU A 185 -12.84 -9.29 17.04
C LEU A 185 -11.95 -8.40 16.16
N THR A 186 -10.86 -7.86 16.70
CA THR A 186 -9.91 -7.05 15.93
C THR A 186 -9.37 -7.81 14.72
N TRP A 187 -9.08 -9.10 14.87
CA TRP A 187 -8.59 -9.95 13.78
C TRP A 187 -9.69 -10.23 12.75
N ARG A 188 -10.91 -10.56 13.18
CA ARG A 188 -12.06 -10.73 12.28
C ARG A 188 -12.32 -9.47 11.45
N ALA A 189 -12.28 -8.29 12.09
CA ALA A 189 -12.43 -7.02 11.39
C ALA A 189 -11.32 -6.79 10.35
N THR A 190 -10.08 -7.18 10.65
CA THR A 190 -8.97 -7.12 9.67
C THR A 190 -9.21 -8.03 8.46
N LEU A 191 -9.72 -9.25 8.67
CA LEU A 191 -10.11 -10.15 7.57
C LEU A 191 -11.26 -9.55 6.74
N TYR A 192 -12.27 -8.97 7.40
CA TYR A 192 -13.37 -8.33 6.71
C TYR A 192 -12.92 -7.15 5.84
N THR A 193 -12.03 -6.32 6.36
CA THR A 193 -11.43 -5.21 5.60
C THR A 193 -10.66 -5.72 4.40
N ALA A 194 -9.89 -6.81 4.53
CA ALA A 194 -9.15 -7.38 3.40
C ALA A 194 -10.07 -7.91 2.30
N VAL A 195 -11.18 -8.57 2.66
CA VAL A 195 -12.20 -9.01 1.70
C VAL A 195 -12.82 -7.81 0.97
N SER A 196 -13.26 -6.79 1.72
CA SER A 196 -13.80 -5.56 1.13
C SER A 196 -12.79 -4.88 0.20
N GLN A 197 -11.53 -4.79 0.61
CA GLN A 197 -10.46 -4.24 -0.22
C GLN A 197 -10.26 -5.03 -1.51
N CYS A 198 -10.27 -6.37 -1.47
CA CYS A 198 -10.19 -7.18 -2.68
C CYS A 198 -11.33 -6.86 -3.65
N TYR A 199 -12.55 -6.66 -3.17
CA TYR A 199 -13.66 -6.24 -4.03
C TYR A 199 -13.43 -4.85 -4.64
N PHE A 200 -12.87 -3.90 -3.88
CA PHE A 200 -12.50 -2.59 -4.43
C PHE A 200 -11.41 -2.69 -5.50
N ASP A 201 -10.35 -3.46 -5.25
CA ASP A 201 -9.26 -3.69 -6.21
C ASP A 201 -9.78 -4.34 -7.50
N CYS A 202 -10.83 -5.18 -7.40
CA CYS A 202 -11.47 -5.83 -8.53
C CYS A 202 -12.56 -4.99 -9.23
N GLN A 203 -12.64 -3.68 -8.94
CA GLN A 203 -13.67 -2.77 -9.48
C GLN A 203 -15.12 -3.19 -9.15
N ALA A 204 -15.30 -3.95 -8.07
CA ALA A 204 -16.56 -4.51 -7.60
C ALA A 204 -17.03 -3.80 -6.31
N GLY A 205 -16.94 -2.47 -6.27
CA GLY A 205 -17.14 -1.67 -5.04
C GLY A 205 -18.49 -1.88 -4.33
N ILE A 206 -19.56 -2.22 -5.06
CA ILE A 206 -20.87 -2.55 -4.45
C ILE A 206 -20.72 -3.76 -3.52
N HIS A 207 -20.03 -4.81 -3.96
CA HIS A 207 -19.80 -6.01 -3.16
C HIS A 207 -18.89 -5.71 -1.96
N GLY A 208 -17.89 -4.85 -2.14
CA GLY A 208 -17.03 -4.38 -1.04
C GLY A 208 -17.81 -3.67 0.07
N GLU A 209 -18.73 -2.76 -0.31
CA GLU A 209 -19.63 -2.07 0.63
C GLU A 209 -20.60 -3.03 1.32
N ILE A 210 -21.26 -3.92 0.56
CA ILE A 210 -22.20 -4.90 1.12
C ILE A 210 -21.50 -5.79 2.16
N PHE A 211 -20.29 -6.25 1.85
CA PHE A 211 -19.52 -7.09 2.76
C PHE A 211 -19.12 -6.34 4.03
N ALA A 212 -18.71 -5.07 3.91
CA ALA A 212 -18.39 -4.23 5.08
C ALA A 212 -19.62 -3.98 5.98
N ARG A 213 -20.80 -3.74 5.38
CA ARG A 213 -22.06 -3.60 6.12
C ARG A 213 -22.42 -4.89 6.86
N ARG A 214 -22.23 -6.05 6.23
CA ARG A 214 -22.41 -7.36 6.86
C ARG A 214 -21.46 -7.55 8.05
N GLY A 215 -20.18 -7.17 7.90
CA GLY A 215 -19.22 -7.17 9.01
C GLY A 215 -19.63 -6.27 10.16
N LEU A 216 -20.17 -5.08 9.87
CA LEU A 216 -20.67 -4.15 10.89
C LEU A 216 -21.87 -4.72 11.67
N ILE A 217 -22.80 -5.39 10.99
CA ILE A 217 -23.92 -6.09 11.64
C ILE A 217 -23.39 -7.16 12.61
N LYS A 218 -22.38 -7.94 12.20
CA LYS A 218 -21.76 -8.96 13.07
C LYS A 218 -21.04 -8.38 14.29
N ILE A 219 -20.41 -7.22 14.13
CA ILE A 219 -19.80 -6.50 15.26
C ILE A 219 -20.89 -6.03 16.23
N ASP A 220 -22.00 -5.51 15.73
CA ASP A 220 -23.12 -5.03 16.56
C ASP A 220 -23.83 -6.19 17.29
N GLU A 221 -24.07 -7.32 16.61
CA GLU A 221 -24.59 -8.55 17.23
C GLU A 221 -23.72 -8.98 18.43
N LEU A 222 -22.40 -8.99 18.26
CA LEU A 222 -21.47 -9.34 19.34
C LEU A 222 -21.49 -8.30 20.47
N LYS A 223 -21.57 -7.02 20.13
CA LYS A 223 -21.64 -5.94 21.11
C LYS A 223 -22.88 -6.08 22.00
N GLN A 224 -24.04 -6.34 21.42
CA GLN A 224 -25.28 -6.58 22.15
C GLN A 224 -25.17 -7.78 23.10
N LEU A 225 -24.49 -8.87 22.67
CA LEU A 225 -24.27 -10.04 23.53
C LEU A 225 -23.36 -9.73 24.72
N GLU A 226 -22.33 -8.90 24.53
CA GLU A 226 -21.41 -8.47 25.59
C GLU A 226 -22.08 -7.50 26.57
N ASP A 227 -22.92 -6.58 26.08
CA ASP A 227 -23.69 -5.63 26.91
C ASP A 227 -24.68 -6.37 27.83
N VAL A 228 -25.23 -7.51 27.38
CA VAL A 228 -26.10 -8.38 28.21
C VAL A 228 -25.30 -9.21 29.22
N SER A 229 -24.05 -9.56 28.89
CA SER A 229 -23.23 -10.49 29.68
C SER A 229 -22.33 -9.80 30.71
N SER A 230 -22.01 -8.52 30.54
CA SER A 230 -21.06 -7.78 31.37
C SER A 230 -21.74 -6.79 32.32
N SER A 231 -21.32 -6.78 33.59
CA SER A 231 -21.77 -5.81 34.62
C SER A 231 -20.81 -4.62 34.80
N LEU A 232 -19.72 -4.59 34.03
CA LEU A 232 -18.66 -3.59 34.13
C LEU A 232 -18.17 -3.19 32.72
N GLU A 233 -18.23 -1.90 32.39
CA GLU A 233 -17.65 -1.36 31.16
C GLU A 233 -16.12 -1.48 31.21
N HIS A 234 -15.56 -2.52 30.60
CA HIS A 234 -14.11 -2.60 30.41
C HIS A 234 -13.68 -1.63 29.30
N THR A 235 -12.92 -0.60 29.66
CA THR A 235 -12.37 0.41 28.73
C THR A 235 -11.64 -0.22 27.54
N GLU A 236 -10.99 -1.36 27.73
CA GLU A 236 -10.26 -2.08 26.69
C GLU A 236 -11.20 -2.73 25.66
N THR A 237 -12.29 -3.36 26.10
CA THR A 237 -13.34 -3.92 25.23
C THR A 237 -13.96 -2.82 24.37
N GLY A 238 -14.20 -1.64 24.95
CA GLY A 238 -14.67 -0.47 24.21
C GLY A 238 -13.74 -0.04 23.08
N LYS A 239 -12.41 -0.12 23.27
CA LYS A 239 -11.43 0.18 22.20
C LYS A 239 -11.49 -0.84 21.07
N ILE A 240 -11.61 -2.13 21.39
CA ILE A 240 -11.70 -3.22 20.40
C ILE A 240 -12.93 -3.02 19.51
N PHE A 241 -14.09 -2.72 20.10
CA PHE A 241 -15.32 -2.44 19.33
C PHE A 241 -15.17 -1.18 18.47
N ARG A 242 -14.60 -0.09 19.01
CA ARG A 242 -14.36 1.14 18.24
C ARG A 242 -13.45 0.89 17.04
N GLU A 243 -12.35 0.17 17.22
CA GLU A 243 -11.42 -0.19 16.12
C GLU A 243 -12.12 -1.03 15.05
N ALA A 244 -12.88 -2.06 15.45
CA ALA A 244 -13.60 -2.94 14.53
C ALA A 244 -14.68 -2.18 13.74
N THR A 245 -15.45 -1.32 14.41
CA THR A 245 -16.45 -0.46 13.76
C THR A 245 -15.79 0.52 12.79
N LEU A 246 -14.69 1.17 13.19
CA LEU A 246 -13.95 2.10 12.33
C LEU A 246 -13.49 1.42 11.04
N LYS A 247 -12.92 0.21 11.15
CA LYS A 247 -12.52 -0.61 9.99
C LYS A 247 -13.64 -0.81 8.98
N MET A 248 -14.85 -1.13 9.44
CA MET A 248 -16.00 -1.34 8.55
C MET A 248 -16.54 -0.02 8.00
N SER A 249 -16.65 1.02 8.85
CA SER A 249 -17.15 2.33 8.44
C SER A 249 -16.30 2.98 7.36
N VAL A 250 -14.96 2.85 7.42
CA VAL A 250 -14.06 3.35 6.38
C VAL A 250 -14.31 2.65 5.04
N MET A 251 -14.47 1.32 5.04
CA MET A 251 -14.78 0.56 3.81
C MET A 251 -16.15 0.93 3.23
N ILE A 252 -17.15 1.22 4.07
CA ILE A 252 -18.47 1.69 3.63
C ILE A 252 -18.36 3.10 3.03
N PHE A 253 -17.66 4.02 3.72
CA PHE A 253 -17.48 5.41 3.30
C PHE A 253 -16.81 5.52 1.93
N LYS A 254 -15.79 4.68 1.66
CA LYS A 254 -15.04 4.63 0.41
C LYS A 254 -15.94 4.66 -0.84
N ARG A 255 -17.07 3.94 -0.82
CA ARG A 255 -18.07 3.98 -1.90
C ARG A 255 -19.20 4.98 -1.64
N ALA A 256 -19.70 5.04 -0.41
CA ALA A 256 -20.89 5.82 -0.09
C ALA A 256 -20.74 7.32 -0.39
N VAL A 257 -19.53 7.87 -0.23
CA VAL A 257 -19.25 9.28 -0.49
C VAL A 257 -19.50 9.66 -1.95
N TYR A 258 -19.09 8.83 -2.91
CA TYR A 258 -19.30 9.06 -4.33
C TYR A 258 -20.75 8.79 -4.77
N GLU A 259 -21.42 7.82 -4.16
CA GLU A 259 -22.77 7.38 -4.55
C GLU A 259 -23.90 8.24 -3.98
N SER A 260 -23.71 8.83 -2.80
CA SER A 260 -24.67 9.74 -2.19
C SER A 260 -25.04 10.91 -3.13
N ARG A 261 -24.05 11.38 -3.91
CA ARG A 261 -24.21 12.45 -4.91
C ARG A 261 -24.92 11.99 -6.19
N LYS A 262 -24.72 10.73 -6.60
CA LYS A 262 -25.45 10.15 -7.74
C LYS A 262 -26.96 10.08 -7.48
N LYS A 263 -27.35 9.79 -6.23
CA LYS A 263 -28.76 9.66 -5.82
C LYS A 263 -29.47 11.00 -5.56
N SER A 264 -28.76 12.05 -5.14
CA SER A 264 -29.36 13.37 -4.85
C SER A 264 -29.82 14.15 -6.09
N ASN A 265 -29.38 13.76 -7.30
CA ASN A 265 -29.77 14.43 -8.54
C ASN A 265 -31.21 14.17 -9.03
N GLY A 266 -32.04 13.48 -8.24
CA GLY A 266 -33.48 13.41 -8.48
C GLY A 266 -34.20 14.76 -8.25
N PHE A 267 -33.73 15.60 -7.32
CA PHE A 267 -34.34 16.89 -7.02
C PHE A 267 -33.30 17.89 -6.47
N ARG A 268 -33.17 19.03 -7.16
CA ARG A 268 -32.36 20.24 -6.88
C ARG A 268 -30.90 20.23 -7.39
N ARG A 269 -30.70 21.00 -8.48
CA ARG A 269 -29.50 21.82 -8.65
C ARG A 269 -29.42 22.81 -7.49
N GLU A 270 -28.62 22.52 -6.46
CA GLU A 270 -28.18 23.60 -5.57
C GLU A 270 -27.27 24.53 -6.38
N SER A 271 -27.64 25.81 -6.39
CA SER A 271 -26.96 26.86 -7.14
C SER A 271 -25.48 26.88 -6.80
N LYS A 272 -24.62 26.90 -7.83
CA LYS A 272 -23.18 27.21 -7.72
C LYS A 272 -22.96 28.41 -6.79
N VAL A 273 -22.59 28.14 -5.54
CA VAL A 273 -22.10 29.18 -4.64
C VAL A 273 -20.66 29.46 -5.04
N ASN A 274 -20.37 30.71 -5.40
CA ASN A 274 -19.04 31.18 -5.73
C ASN A 274 -18.05 30.80 -4.60
N PRO A 275 -16.92 30.12 -4.88
CA PRO A 275 -15.98 29.66 -3.85
C PRO A 275 -15.40 30.80 -3.00
N ARG A 276 -15.44 32.04 -3.50
CA ARG A 276 -14.97 33.24 -2.79
C ARG A 276 -15.95 33.81 -1.74
N LYS A 277 -17.18 33.28 -1.62
CA LYS A 277 -18.17 33.72 -0.61
C LYS A 277 -18.36 32.72 0.54
N ALA A 278 -17.65 31.59 0.54
CA ALA A 278 -17.76 30.53 1.55
C ALA A 278 -16.84 30.73 2.77
N VAL A 279 -16.29 31.93 2.98
CA VAL A 279 -15.33 32.22 4.07
C VAL A 279 -16.01 32.26 5.47
N ASN A 280 -17.35 32.30 5.54
CA ASN A 280 -18.11 32.40 6.80
C ASN A 280 -18.96 31.17 7.15
N VAL A 281 -18.80 30.02 6.49
CA VAL A 281 -19.55 28.80 6.84
C VAL A 281 -18.68 27.93 7.74
N SER A 282 -19.09 27.74 9.00
CA SER A 282 -18.44 26.81 9.92
C SER A 282 -18.52 25.39 9.37
N TRP A 283 -17.42 24.63 9.47
CA TRP A 283 -17.39 23.20 9.17
C TRP A 283 -18.52 22.46 9.90
N PRO A 284 -19.28 21.53 9.26
CA PRO A 284 -19.19 21.05 7.88
C PRO A 284 -20.04 21.85 6.86
N ARG A 285 -19.52 22.04 5.64
CA ARG A 285 -20.05 22.94 4.60
C ARG A 285 -20.81 22.20 3.50
N ASN A 286 -20.22 21.13 2.96
CA ASN A 286 -20.77 20.35 1.84
C ASN A 286 -21.33 18.98 2.29
N SER A 287 -21.96 18.24 1.38
CA SER A 287 -22.53 16.91 1.68
C SER A 287 -21.46 15.90 2.06
N THR A 288 -20.27 16.00 1.47
CA THR A 288 -19.11 15.13 1.75
C THR A 288 -18.65 15.25 3.20
N GLU A 289 -18.45 16.49 3.66
CA GLU A 289 -18.06 16.82 5.03
C GLU A 289 -19.15 16.44 6.04
N ARG A 290 -20.44 16.64 5.69
CA ARG A 290 -21.57 16.21 6.54
C ARG A 290 -21.60 14.69 6.70
N LEU A 291 -21.39 13.92 5.63
CA LEU A 291 -21.33 12.46 5.70
C LEU A 291 -20.12 12.01 6.53
N LEU A 292 -18.98 12.67 6.36
CA LEU A 292 -17.75 12.39 7.09
C LEU A 292 -17.93 12.58 8.61
N VAL A 293 -18.49 13.71 9.03
CA VAL A 293 -18.79 14.00 10.44
C VAL A 293 -19.88 13.07 10.99
N ALA A 294 -20.85 12.66 10.17
CA ALA A 294 -21.90 11.74 10.61
C ALA A 294 -21.40 10.30 10.84
N MET A 295 -20.31 9.89 10.16
CA MET A 295 -19.79 8.51 10.23
C MET A 295 -18.58 8.35 11.15
N PHE A 296 -17.83 9.41 11.44
CA PHE A 296 -16.55 9.31 12.14
C PHE A 296 -16.36 10.39 13.21
N ASP A 297 -16.01 9.93 14.40
CA ASP A 297 -15.62 10.76 15.52
C ASP A 297 -14.10 10.99 15.52
N GLY A 298 -13.68 12.25 15.45
CA GLY A 298 -12.28 12.67 15.56
C GLY A 298 -11.53 12.80 14.23
N ALA A 299 -10.57 13.72 14.22
CA ALA A 299 -9.79 14.11 13.04
C ALA A 299 -9.03 12.94 12.39
N ALA A 300 -8.43 12.05 13.19
CA ALA A 300 -7.66 10.93 12.66
C ALA A 300 -8.53 9.92 11.90
N ALA A 301 -9.71 9.59 12.43
CA ALA A 301 -10.67 8.69 11.77
C ALA A 301 -11.23 9.30 10.48
N GLN A 302 -11.57 10.59 10.52
CA GLN A 302 -12.01 11.34 9.35
C GLN A 302 -10.93 11.39 8.27
N PHE A 303 -9.68 11.65 8.64
CA PHE A 303 -8.55 11.69 7.70
C PHE A 303 -8.27 10.33 7.07
N LEU A 304 -8.36 9.24 7.85
CA LEU A 304 -8.25 7.88 7.33
C LEU A 304 -9.34 7.57 6.29
N ALA A 305 -10.58 7.95 6.58
CA ALA A 305 -11.69 7.74 5.67
C ALA A 305 -11.51 8.50 4.34
N ILE A 306 -11.00 9.74 4.40
CA ILE A 306 -10.64 10.54 3.22
C ILE A 306 -9.53 9.84 2.42
N LEU A 307 -8.45 9.45 3.08
CA LEU A 307 -7.33 8.76 2.43
C LEU A 307 -7.75 7.49 1.72
N GLU A 308 -8.60 6.70 2.37
CA GLU A 308 -9.05 5.44 1.82
C GLU A 308 -10.04 5.62 0.66
N ALA A 309 -10.89 6.66 0.72
CA ALA A 309 -11.75 7.06 -0.39
C ALA A 309 -10.96 7.53 -1.62
N LEU A 310 -9.87 8.28 -1.41
CA LEU A 310 -8.98 8.76 -2.46
C LEU A 310 -7.99 7.70 -2.97
N SER A 311 -7.83 6.58 -2.27
CA SER A 311 -6.91 5.51 -2.65
C SER A 311 -7.53 4.63 -3.74
N ASP A 312 -7.25 4.97 -4.99
CA ASP A 312 -7.58 4.17 -6.18
C ASP A 312 -6.30 3.52 -6.76
N PRO A 313 -6.16 2.18 -6.69
CA PRO A 313 -5.01 1.46 -7.27
C PRO A 313 -4.91 1.59 -8.80
N SER A 314 -6.00 1.96 -9.48
CA SER A 314 -6.05 2.05 -10.94
C SER A 314 -5.54 3.39 -11.51
N ARG A 315 -5.29 4.38 -10.64
CA ARG A 315 -4.71 5.67 -11.04
C ARG A 315 -3.19 5.67 -10.85
N ASN A 316 -2.46 5.70 -11.96
CA ASN A 316 -1.04 6.03 -11.96
C ASN A 316 -0.84 7.51 -11.56
N LEU A 317 0.28 7.83 -10.93
CA LEU A 317 0.69 9.21 -10.59
C LEU A 317 0.79 10.12 -11.83
N LEU A 318 1.07 9.55 -13.00
CA LEU A 318 0.90 10.18 -14.31
C LEU A 318 0.02 9.28 -15.20
N PRO A 319 -1.22 9.68 -15.53
CA PRO A 319 -2.07 8.88 -16.39
C PRO A 319 -1.48 8.80 -17.82
N PRO A 320 -1.31 7.59 -18.40
CA PRO A 320 -1.01 7.49 -19.82
C PRO A 320 -2.28 7.82 -20.61
N HIS A 321 -2.24 8.94 -21.35
CA HIS A 321 -3.25 9.33 -22.35
C HIS A 321 -4.61 9.84 -21.81
N PRO A 322 -5.39 10.57 -22.64
CA PRO A 322 -6.30 11.61 -22.14
C PRO A 322 -7.41 10.99 -21.28
N PRO A 323 -7.86 11.73 -20.24
CA PRO A 323 -8.81 11.20 -19.28
C PRO A 323 -10.05 10.68 -20.01
N VAL A 324 -10.36 9.41 -19.78
CA VAL A 324 -11.71 8.87 -19.98
C VAL A 324 -12.66 9.86 -19.32
N PRO A 325 -13.81 10.23 -19.92
CA PRO A 325 -14.69 11.20 -19.31
C PRO A 325 -15.20 10.62 -17.99
N ASP A 326 -14.55 11.01 -16.89
CA ASP A 326 -15.06 10.78 -15.55
C ASP A 326 -16.45 11.43 -15.48
N GLU A 327 -17.43 10.73 -14.91
CA GLU A 327 -18.70 11.35 -14.57
C GLU A 327 -18.40 12.65 -13.81
N VAL A 328 -18.90 13.80 -14.28
CA VAL A 328 -18.58 15.17 -13.77
C VAL A 328 -18.67 15.31 -12.24
N GLN A 329 -19.38 14.41 -11.57
CA GLN A 329 -19.58 14.35 -10.12
C GLN A 329 -18.38 13.75 -9.36
N ILE A 330 -17.57 12.89 -9.98
CA ILE A 330 -16.41 12.23 -9.36
C ILE A 330 -15.29 13.25 -9.09
N PRO A 331 -14.92 14.16 -10.02
CA PRO A 331 -13.97 15.23 -9.75
C PRO A 331 -14.41 16.18 -8.63
N GLU A 332 -15.71 16.51 -8.55
CA GLU A 332 -16.22 17.42 -7.51
C GLU A 332 -16.10 16.81 -6.11
N VAL A 333 -16.51 15.55 -5.92
CA VAL A 333 -16.36 14.85 -4.63
C VAL A 333 -14.88 14.71 -4.27
N THR A 334 -14.03 14.44 -5.26
CA THR A 334 -12.58 14.31 -5.05
C THR A 334 -11.97 15.62 -4.55
N SER A 335 -12.30 16.75 -5.16
CA SER A 335 -11.81 18.07 -4.73
C SER A 335 -12.34 18.46 -3.32
N GLU A 336 -13.58 18.10 -3.00
CA GLU A 336 -14.15 18.25 -1.66
C GLU A 336 -13.40 17.41 -0.61
N LEU A 337 -13.07 16.15 -0.93
CA LEU A 337 -12.28 15.26 -0.07
C LEU A 337 -10.88 15.81 0.18
N PHE A 338 -10.21 16.35 -0.84
CA PHE A 338 -8.90 16.98 -0.67
C PHE A 338 -8.98 18.28 0.16
N SER A 339 -10.01 19.10 -0.05
CA SER A 339 -10.23 20.31 0.77
C SER A 339 -10.48 19.96 2.24
N ALA A 340 -11.31 18.94 2.49
CA ALA A 340 -11.55 18.37 3.81
C ALA A 340 -10.27 17.84 4.47
N GLY A 341 -9.47 17.08 3.71
CA GLY A 341 -8.22 16.51 4.21
C GLY A 341 -7.20 17.60 4.57
N LEU A 342 -7.10 18.66 3.77
CA LEU A 342 -6.21 19.79 4.05
C LEU A 342 -6.63 20.57 5.31
N GLU A 343 -7.92 20.77 5.52
CA GLU A 343 -8.43 21.45 6.72
C GLU A 343 -8.13 20.63 7.99
N ILE A 344 -8.34 19.30 7.93
CA ILE A 344 -7.99 18.40 9.03
C ILE A 344 -6.48 18.39 9.28
N LEU A 345 -5.66 18.37 8.21
CA LEU A 345 -4.20 18.36 8.31
C LEU A 345 -3.65 19.67 8.89
N SER A 346 -4.21 20.81 8.51
CA SER A 346 -3.78 22.14 8.97
C SER A 346 -4.25 22.48 10.39
N GLY A 347 -5.37 21.91 10.84
CA GLY A 347 -5.92 22.11 12.18
C GLY A 347 -5.36 21.20 13.28
N ASN A 348 -4.56 20.17 12.95
CA ASN A 348 -4.09 19.16 13.89
C ASN A 348 -2.56 18.99 13.88
N SER A 349 -2.00 18.40 14.94
CA SER A 349 -0.58 18.08 15.03
C SER A 349 -0.26 16.70 14.41
N LEU A 350 0.86 16.61 13.69
CA LEU A 350 1.37 15.37 13.09
C LEU A 350 2.11 14.52 14.14
N LYS A 351 1.87 13.20 14.15
CA LYS A 351 2.48 12.25 15.08
C LYS A 351 3.39 11.22 14.40
N LYS A 352 4.40 10.73 15.13
CA LYS A 352 5.23 9.57 14.73
C LYS A 352 4.46 8.26 14.93
N GLN A 353 4.54 7.34 13.97
CA GLN A 353 4.11 5.95 14.13
C GLN A 353 5.19 4.97 13.66
N ASN A 354 5.18 3.75 14.21
CA ASN A 354 6.10 2.68 13.82
C ASN A 354 5.56 1.91 12.59
N GLN A 355 6.40 1.75 11.58
CA GLN A 355 6.17 1.18 10.23
C GLN A 355 5.56 -0.24 10.11
N LEU A 356 5.15 -0.88 11.20
CA LEU A 356 4.61 -2.26 11.17
C LEU A 356 3.19 -2.37 11.72
N GLU A 357 2.63 -1.30 12.26
CA GLU A 357 1.24 -1.29 12.69
C GLU A 357 0.42 -0.72 11.53
N ASN A 358 -0.31 -1.62 10.87
CA ASN A 358 -1.18 -1.36 9.74
C ASN A 358 -1.92 -0.02 9.83
N ILE A 359 -2.25 0.52 8.65
CA ILE A 359 -3.19 1.61 8.30
C ILE A 359 -4.46 1.72 9.18
N PHE A 360 -4.74 0.73 10.04
CA PHE A 360 -5.91 0.62 10.89
C PHE A 360 -5.69 0.70 12.40
N VAL A 361 -4.46 0.89 12.91
CA VAL A 361 -4.27 1.26 14.33
C VAL A 361 -4.39 2.78 14.48
N ILE A 362 -5.57 3.30 14.13
CA ILE A 362 -6.06 4.56 14.68
C ILE A 362 -6.96 4.14 15.83
N THR A 363 -6.35 3.92 17.00
CA THR A 363 -7.09 3.83 18.25
C THR A 363 -7.83 5.15 18.44
N ALA A 364 -9.16 5.07 18.35
CA ALA A 364 -10.07 6.19 18.55
C ALA A 364 -9.81 6.88 19.89
N GLY A 365 -9.33 8.13 19.82
CA GLY A 365 -9.01 8.97 20.97
C GLY A 365 -7.80 9.89 20.75
N GLU A 366 -6.98 9.64 19.73
CA GLU A 366 -5.88 10.52 19.37
C GLU A 366 -6.30 11.56 18.32
N GLU A 367 -6.18 12.84 18.64
CA GLU A 367 -6.52 13.96 17.75
C GLU A 367 -5.52 14.15 16.58
N GLY A 368 -4.39 13.44 16.59
CA GLY A 368 -3.29 13.65 15.64
C GLY A 368 -3.38 12.81 14.38
N VAL A 369 -2.99 13.40 13.24
CA VAL A 369 -2.82 12.70 11.96
C VAL A 369 -1.45 12.02 11.92
N SER A 370 -1.39 10.79 11.40
CA SER A 370 -0.13 10.06 11.23
C SER A 370 0.75 10.66 10.13
N GLY A 371 2.06 10.73 10.34
CA GLY A 371 3.02 11.20 9.34
C GLY A 371 2.97 10.41 8.02
N ASP A 372 2.83 9.08 8.09
CA ASP A 372 2.74 8.22 6.89
C ASP A 372 1.46 8.51 6.10
N ALA A 373 0.35 8.72 6.82
CA ALA A 373 -0.94 9.10 6.25
C ALA A 373 -0.83 10.46 5.54
N ALA A 374 -0.16 11.44 6.15
CA ALA A 374 0.04 12.76 5.56
C ALA A 374 0.96 12.72 4.31
N VAL A 375 2.04 11.94 4.33
CA VAL A 375 2.90 11.71 3.15
C VAL A 375 2.09 11.07 2.02
N LYS A 376 1.27 10.05 2.32
CA LYS A 376 0.38 9.43 1.33
C LYS A 376 -0.63 10.43 0.77
N PHE A 377 -1.19 11.30 1.61
CA PHE A 377 -2.13 12.35 1.18
C PHE A 377 -1.48 13.32 0.19
N VAL A 378 -0.25 13.77 0.45
CA VAL A 378 0.51 14.65 -0.46
C VAL A 378 0.77 13.96 -1.81
N LYS A 379 1.16 12.68 -1.80
CA LYS A 379 1.36 11.90 -3.03
C LYS A 379 0.07 11.79 -3.84
N LEU A 380 -1.05 11.50 -3.18
CA LEU A 380 -2.37 11.45 -3.83
C LEU A 380 -2.76 12.81 -4.41
N ALA A 381 -2.54 13.91 -3.69
CA ALA A 381 -2.82 15.25 -4.20
C ALA A 381 -2.03 15.56 -5.48
N PHE A 382 -0.79 15.06 -5.59
CA PHE A 382 -0.01 15.12 -6.82
C PHE A 382 -0.62 14.25 -7.93
N SER A 383 -0.97 13.00 -7.66
CA SER A 383 -1.58 12.08 -8.65
C SER A 383 -2.90 12.60 -9.24
N TYR A 384 -3.68 13.32 -8.43
CA TYR A 384 -4.96 13.90 -8.83
C TYR A 384 -4.82 15.33 -9.40
N GLU A 385 -3.59 15.84 -9.53
CA GLU A 385 -3.30 17.20 -10.01
C GLU A 385 -3.98 18.31 -9.18
N GLU A 386 -4.24 18.06 -7.90
CA GLU A 386 -4.83 19.02 -6.96
C GLU A 386 -3.75 19.94 -6.38
N TRP A 387 -3.17 20.78 -7.25
CA TRP A 387 -1.94 21.55 -6.98
C TRP A 387 -2.01 22.43 -5.73
N ASN A 388 -3.14 23.12 -5.50
CA ASN A 388 -3.32 23.97 -4.32
C ASN A 388 -3.20 23.17 -3.01
N VAL A 389 -3.79 21.98 -3.00
CA VAL A 389 -3.77 21.08 -1.85
C VAL A 389 -2.39 20.45 -1.71
N PHE A 390 -1.78 20.03 -2.82
CA PHE A 390 -0.41 19.51 -2.84
C PHE A 390 0.58 20.47 -2.18
N TYR A 391 0.61 21.75 -2.60
CA TYR A 391 1.55 22.72 -2.04
C TYR A 391 1.34 22.98 -0.55
N SER A 392 0.07 23.18 -0.17
CA SER A 392 -0.28 23.48 1.21
C SER A 392 0.06 22.29 2.12
N ALA A 393 -0.36 21.08 1.72
CA ALA A 393 -0.07 19.86 2.47
C ALA A 393 1.44 19.54 2.49
N PHE A 394 2.15 19.76 1.39
CA PHE A 394 3.60 19.59 1.31
C PHE A 394 4.31 20.51 2.30
N GLU A 395 3.92 21.78 2.42
CA GLU A 395 4.55 22.70 3.39
C GLU A 395 4.39 22.21 4.84
N PHE A 396 3.21 21.69 5.20
CA PHE A 396 3.00 21.09 6.53
C PHE A 396 3.86 19.83 6.74
N VAL A 397 3.89 18.95 5.74
CA VAL A 397 4.62 17.67 5.83
C VAL A 397 6.13 17.91 5.80
N ASP A 398 6.65 18.79 4.96
CA ASP A 398 8.08 19.12 4.89
C ASP A 398 8.56 19.72 6.21
N ASN A 399 7.83 20.68 6.79
CA ASN A 399 8.14 21.22 8.11
C ASN A 399 8.18 20.12 9.18
N PHE A 400 7.27 19.15 9.11
CA PHE A 400 7.30 17.99 10.00
C PHE A 400 8.54 17.12 9.74
N LEU A 401 8.85 16.76 8.49
CA LEU A 401 9.98 15.91 8.14
C LEU A 401 11.32 16.57 8.51
N GLN A 402 11.50 17.87 8.25
CA GLN A 402 12.70 18.62 8.62
C GLN A 402 12.90 18.70 10.15
N ALA A 403 11.81 18.64 10.92
CA ALA A 403 11.88 18.57 12.38
C ALA A 403 12.21 17.15 12.91
N GLN A 404 12.27 16.13 12.04
CA GLN A 404 12.55 14.74 12.42
C GLN A 404 13.91 14.25 11.92
N ASP A 405 14.85 14.03 12.82
CA ASP A 405 16.11 13.31 12.54
C ASP A 405 15.93 11.77 12.56
N ASP A 406 14.82 11.22 12.03
CA ASP A 406 14.60 9.77 11.96
C ASP A 406 14.93 9.23 10.55
N PRO A 407 15.84 8.24 10.41
CA PRO A 407 16.20 7.66 9.12
C PRO A 407 15.02 7.06 8.35
N ARG A 408 13.90 6.72 9.01
CA ARG A 408 12.69 6.20 8.38
C ARG A 408 12.04 7.20 7.42
N TRP A 409 12.19 8.50 7.67
CA TRP A 409 11.58 9.56 6.86
C TRP A 409 12.40 9.93 5.63
N LYS A 410 13.68 9.52 5.56
CA LYS A 410 14.57 9.83 4.42
C LYS A 410 13.97 9.42 3.08
N LYS A 411 13.30 8.25 3.04
CA LYS A 411 12.64 7.79 1.82
C LYS A 411 11.52 8.74 1.39
N ALA A 412 10.64 9.10 2.33
CA ALA A 412 9.53 10.01 2.07
C ALA A 412 10.05 11.40 1.65
N GLU A 413 11.10 11.90 2.29
CA GLU A 413 11.72 13.19 1.98
C GLU A 413 12.30 13.20 0.54
N LEU A 414 13.03 12.15 0.15
CA LEU A 414 13.54 11.99 -1.22
C LEU A 414 12.41 11.97 -2.25
N GLU A 415 11.38 11.18 -1.98
CA GLU A 415 10.22 11.03 -2.86
C GLU A 415 9.45 12.35 -3.02
N LEU A 416 9.19 13.08 -1.93
CA LEU A 416 8.50 14.36 -1.99
C LEU A 416 9.34 15.43 -2.72
N LYS A 417 10.67 15.45 -2.53
CA LYS A 417 11.58 16.32 -3.28
C LYS A 417 11.51 16.06 -4.79
N LEU A 418 11.46 14.80 -5.21
CA LEU A 418 11.29 14.44 -6.62
C LEU A 418 9.95 14.95 -7.18
N LEU A 419 8.86 14.80 -6.43
CA LEU A 419 7.55 15.33 -6.85
C LEU A 419 7.55 16.86 -7.00
N THR A 420 8.21 17.60 -6.10
CA THR A 420 8.36 19.06 -6.23
C THR A 420 9.15 19.45 -7.49
N LEU A 421 10.16 18.66 -7.88
CA LEU A 421 10.93 18.89 -9.11
C LEU A 421 10.16 18.52 -10.38
N MET A 422 9.28 17.50 -10.32
CA MET A 422 8.42 17.10 -11.45
C MET A 422 7.29 18.10 -11.73
N GLN A 423 6.75 18.74 -10.69
CA GLN A 423 5.62 19.65 -10.79
C GLN A 423 5.74 20.73 -11.89
N PRO A 424 6.83 21.53 -12.00
CA PRO A 424 6.94 22.59 -13.01
C PRO A 424 7.02 22.04 -14.44
N ILE A 425 7.43 20.77 -14.59
CA ILE A 425 7.56 20.10 -15.88
C ILE A 425 6.19 19.56 -16.34
N VAL A 426 5.38 19.05 -15.40
CA VAL A 426 4.02 18.54 -15.68
C VAL A 426 3.07 19.69 -16.03
N LEU A 427 3.14 20.83 -15.32
CA LEU A 427 2.28 21.99 -15.55
C LEU A 427 3.08 23.27 -15.89
N PRO A 428 3.45 23.50 -17.17
CA PRO A 428 4.15 24.72 -17.57
C PRO A 428 3.16 25.90 -17.65
N GLY A 429 2.76 26.48 -16.50
CA GLY A 429 1.88 27.66 -16.46
C GLY A 429 1.33 28.05 -15.08
N ARG A 430 1.83 29.18 -14.57
CA ARG A 430 1.28 30.08 -13.51
C ARG A 430 0.54 29.43 -12.32
N PHE A 431 1.29 29.08 -11.29
CA PHE A 431 0.82 29.27 -9.91
C PHE A 431 1.66 30.38 -9.26
N GLU A 432 1.08 31.57 -9.13
CA GLU A 432 1.60 32.57 -8.20
C GLU A 432 1.32 32.07 -6.78
N ARG A 433 2.38 31.80 -6.00
CA ARG A 433 2.29 31.67 -4.53
C ARG A 433 1.55 32.89 -3.99
N SER A 434 0.25 32.76 -3.77
CA SER A 434 -0.60 33.84 -3.25
C SER A 434 -1.31 33.37 -2.00
N PHE A 435 -0.52 33.18 -0.93
CA PHE A 435 -1.04 33.23 0.44
C PHE A 435 -0.07 34.04 1.30
N SER A 436 -0.38 35.32 1.44
CA SER A 436 0.01 36.11 2.61
C SER A 436 -1.05 35.88 3.67
N ILE A 437 -0.65 35.35 4.83
CA ILE A 437 -1.44 35.43 6.06
C ILE A 437 -1.54 36.91 6.40
N THR A 438 -2.64 37.57 6.01
CA THR A 438 -2.98 38.88 6.56
C THR A 438 -3.47 38.66 7.98
N ASP A 439 -2.54 38.83 8.92
CA ASP A 439 -2.88 39.04 10.32
C ASP A 439 -3.70 40.33 10.43
N GLY A 440 -4.87 40.19 11.04
CA GLY A 440 -5.88 41.23 11.11
C GLY A 440 -5.57 42.25 12.20
N GLY A 441 -5.00 43.38 11.79
CA GLY A 441 -5.36 44.71 12.30
C GLY A 441 -4.72 45.19 13.61
N LYS A 442 -4.01 46.33 13.52
CA LYS A 442 -4.26 47.54 14.34
C LYS A 442 -3.54 48.78 13.79
N SER A 443 -4.36 49.78 13.46
CA SER A 443 -4.21 51.25 13.52
C SER A 443 -2.85 51.97 13.37
N LYS A 444 -2.90 53.01 12.52
CA LYS A 444 -2.12 54.27 12.47
C LYS A 444 -1.73 54.80 13.87
N GLU A 445 -0.59 55.45 14.12
CA GLU A 445 -0.18 56.75 13.59
C GLU A 445 1.27 57.13 14.04
N GLY A 446 1.96 57.93 13.21
CA GLY A 446 3.13 58.81 13.43
C GLY A 446 4.22 58.58 14.50
N SER A 447 5.49 58.43 14.08
CA SER A 447 6.56 59.43 14.34
C SER A 447 7.90 59.05 13.71
N THR A 448 8.63 60.07 13.28
CA THR A 448 9.97 60.04 12.68
C THR A 448 11.03 59.83 13.76
N ARG A 449 11.85 58.76 13.70
CA ARG A 449 13.26 58.86 14.15
C ARG A 449 14.15 57.75 13.59
N ARG A 450 15.28 58.21 13.06
CA ARG A 450 16.43 57.48 12.51
C ARG A 450 17.10 56.62 13.58
N GLY A 451 17.43 55.36 13.25
CA GLY A 451 18.26 54.47 14.07
C GLY A 451 18.53 53.17 13.31
N SER A 452 19.79 52.98 12.91
CA SER A 452 20.29 51.83 12.17
C SER A 452 20.40 50.61 13.07
N GLU A 453 19.84 49.47 12.68
CA GLU A 453 20.39 48.15 13.02
C GLU A 453 19.87 47.08 12.04
N LYS A 454 20.78 46.18 11.66
CA LYS A 454 20.68 45.27 10.52
C LYS A 454 19.71 44.11 10.82
N THR A 455 18.60 44.06 10.10
CA THR A 455 17.82 42.83 9.93
C THR A 455 18.04 42.32 8.51
N GLN A 456 18.71 41.17 8.37
CA GLN A 456 18.85 40.46 7.10
C GLN A 456 17.46 40.02 6.64
N THR A 457 16.86 40.80 5.76
CA THR A 457 15.73 40.38 4.94
C THR A 457 16.20 39.27 4.00
N ILE A 458 15.80 38.03 4.28
CA ILE A 458 15.87 36.92 3.32
C ILE A 458 15.01 37.34 2.13
N ARG A 459 15.68 37.71 1.04
CA ARG A 459 15.06 38.01 -0.24
C ARG A 459 14.41 36.71 -0.73
N LYS A 460 13.07 36.61 -0.67
CA LYS A 460 12.32 35.62 -1.46
C LYS A 460 12.61 35.92 -2.93
N GLU A 461 13.53 35.17 -3.53
CA GLU A 461 13.72 35.19 -4.97
C GLU A 461 12.42 34.74 -5.64
N SER A 462 11.79 35.65 -6.37
CA SER A 462 10.76 35.31 -7.34
C SER A 462 11.43 34.45 -8.42
N LEU A 463 11.28 33.12 -8.36
CA LEU A 463 11.66 32.25 -9.47
C LEU A 463 10.79 32.66 -10.68
N LYS A 464 11.39 33.40 -11.60
CA LYS A 464 10.95 33.40 -13.00
C LYS A 464 11.00 31.94 -13.50
N PRO A 465 10.14 31.53 -14.43
CA PRO A 465 10.24 30.20 -15.02
C PRO A 465 11.67 30.00 -15.52
N GLY A 466 12.35 28.97 -15.01
CA GLY A 466 13.65 28.58 -15.52
C GLY A 466 13.55 28.19 -16.98
N ASP A 467 14.70 28.12 -17.66
CA ASP A 467 14.78 27.40 -18.92
C ASP A 467 14.20 25.97 -18.70
N PRO A 468 13.12 25.56 -19.40
CA PRO A 468 12.48 24.26 -19.21
C PRO A 468 13.46 23.09 -19.30
N PHE A 469 14.55 23.26 -20.08
CA PHE A 469 15.63 22.30 -20.18
C PHE A 469 16.43 22.15 -18.87
N ARG A 470 16.69 23.27 -18.17
CA ARG A 470 17.42 23.25 -16.90
C ARG A 470 16.65 22.48 -15.82
N ASP A 471 15.33 22.65 -15.79
CA ASP A 471 14.48 21.94 -14.82
C ASP A 471 14.44 20.43 -15.11
N LEU A 472 14.40 20.03 -16.37
CA LEU A 472 14.52 18.62 -16.80
C LEU A 472 15.89 18.02 -16.44
N MET A 473 16.98 18.76 -16.67
CA MET A 473 18.32 18.34 -16.29
C MET A 473 18.49 18.17 -14.78
N ILE A 474 17.94 19.09 -13.99
CA ILE A 474 17.97 18.99 -12.52
C ILE A 474 17.21 17.75 -12.06
N LEU A 475 16.01 17.49 -12.61
CA LEU A 475 15.23 16.29 -12.28
C LEU A 475 16.00 15.01 -12.64
N ALA A 476 16.55 14.92 -13.84
CA ALA A 476 17.28 13.73 -14.31
C ALA A 476 18.53 13.44 -13.46
N THR A 477 19.37 14.46 -13.25
CA THR A 477 20.62 14.32 -12.48
C THR A 477 20.37 14.04 -11.00
N THR A 478 19.36 14.68 -10.39
CA THR A 478 18.96 14.44 -9.00
C THR A 478 18.48 13.00 -8.82
N THR A 479 17.61 12.53 -9.72
CA THR A 479 17.09 11.15 -9.68
C THR A 479 18.22 10.13 -9.86
N PHE A 480 19.11 10.36 -10.81
CA PHE A 480 20.28 9.50 -11.02
C PHE A 480 21.20 9.47 -9.80
N SER A 481 21.39 10.60 -9.12
CA SER A 481 22.17 10.64 -7.89
C SER A 481 21.57 9.75 -6.80
N TYR A 482 20.25 9.81 -6.58
CA TYR A 482 19.56 8.99 -5.58
C TYR A 482 19.56 7.49 -5.89
N VAL A 483 19.55 7.13 -7.17
CA VAL A 483 19.67 5.72 -7.60
C VAL A 483 21.12 5.25 -7.53
N SER A 484 22.10 6.13 -7.76
CA SER A 484 23.52 5.77 -7.81
C SER A 484 24.25 5.85 -6.46
N THR A 485 23.77 6.62 -5.48
CA THR A 485 24.40 6.72 -4.16
C THR A 485 24.13 5.45 -3.33
N PHE A 486 25.16 4.60 -3.23
CA PHE A 486 25.11 3.33 -2.51
C PHE A 486 25.11 3.49 -0.97
N GLU A 487 25.54 4.65 -0.45
CA GLU A 487 25.90 4.82 0.97
C GLU A 487 24.72 4.83 1.96
N GLN A 488 23.46 4.92 1.49
CA GLN A 488 22.30 4.99 2.41
C GLN A 488 21.29 3.84 2.28
N ASN A 489 21.39 2.93 1.28
CA ASN A 489 20.38 1.88 1.01
C ASN A 489 18.91 2.38 0.93
N VAL A 490 18.69 3.69 0.82
CA VAL A 490 17.36 4.30 0.70
C VAL A 490 17.17 4.75 -0.74
N HIS A 491 16.37 4.00 -1.49
CA HIS A 491 16.01 4.34 -2.86
C HIS A 491 14.55 4.80 -2.94
N PRO A 492 14.23 5.72 -3.87
CA PRO A 492 12.83 6.05 -4.18
C PRO A 492 12.04 4.80 -4.59
N GLY A 493 10.75 4.78 -4.29
CA GLY A 493 9.85 3.72 -4.76
C GLY A 493 9.86 3.58 -6.28
N LYS A 494 9.69 2.33 -6.76
CA LYS A 494 9.69 2.03 -8.21
C LYS A 494 8.62 2.82 -8.97
N GLU A 495 7.45 3.03 -8.38
CA GLU A 495 6.36 3.82 -8.96
C GLU A 495 6.83 5.25 -9.30
N ILE A 496 7.40 5.96 -8.33
CA ILE A 496 7.91 7.33 -8.52
C ILE A 496 9.03 7.37 -9.56
N LEU A 497 9.92 6.37 -9.57
CA LEU A 497 10.95 6.29 -10.60
C LEU A 497 10.35 6.11 -12.00
N VAL A 498 9.33 5.26 -12.13
CA VAL A 498 8.60 5.09 -13.40
C VAL A 498 8.01 6.42 -13.84
N ASP A 499 7.35 7.16 -12.95
CA ASP A 499 6.74 8.44 -13.27
C ASP A 499 7.76 9.53 -13.64
N VAL A 500 8.91 9.57 -12.95
CA VAL A 500 10.00 10.48 -13.30
C VAL A 500 10.50 10.18 -14.72
N VAL A 501 10.78 8.91 -15.04
CA VAL A 501 11.23 8.52 -16.37
C VAL A 501 10.16 8.79 -17.43
N MET A 502 8.88 8.52 -17.12
CA MET A 502 7.76 8.87 -18.00
C MET A 502 7.72 10.38 -18.28
N CYS A 503 7.82 11.21 -17.24
CA CYS A 503 7.78 12.67 -17.34
C CYS A 503 8.93 13.19 -18.22
N LEU A 504 10.15 12.71 -17.97
CA LEU A 504 11.33 13.04 -18.76
C LEU A 504 11.15 12.59 -20.22
N TRP A 505 10.68 11.37 -20.47
CA TRP A 505 10.45 10.84 -21.81
C TRP A 505 9.44 11.65 -22.60
N GLN A 506 8.29 11.99 -22.00
CA GLN A 506 7.23 12.76 -22.67
C GLN A 506 7.73 14.12 -23.18
N LYS A 507 8.67 14.75 -22.46
CA LYS A 507 9.26 16.03 -22.88
C LYS A 507 10.42 15.85 -23.87
N CYS A 508 11.22 14.80 -23.71
CA CYS A 508 12.36 14.54 -24.59
C CYS A 508 11.93 13.97 -25.95
N LYS A 509 10.86 13.18 -26.01
CA LYS A 509 10.43 12.43 -27.19
C LYS A 509 10.20 13.32 -28.42
N THR A 510 9.56 14.47 -28.24
CA THR A 510 9.25 15.39 -29.36
C THR A 510 10.51 16.00 -29.99
N GLU A 511 11.52 16.32 -29.17
CA GLU A 511 12.80 16.86 -29.63
C GLU A 511 13.68 15.76 -30.23
N LEU A 512 13.74 14.58 -29.61
CA LEU A 512 14.52 13.43 -30.09
C LEU A 512 13.99 12.83 -31.40
N GLN A 513 12.67 12.86 -31.63
CA GLN A 513 12.08 12.45 -32.91
C GLN A 513 12.49 13.36 -34.07
N GLN A 514 12.83 14.64 -33.83
CA GLN A 514 13.38 15.51 -34.86
C GLN A 514 14.81 15.10 -35.25
N ILE A 515 15.61 14.62 -34.29
CA ILE A 515 16.96 14.08 -34.52
C ILE A 515 16.87 12.84 -35.41
N GLN A 516 16.00 11.88 -35.09
CA GLN A 516 15.86 10.64 -35.87
C GLN A 516 15.37 10.88 -37.31
N LYS A 517 14.48 11.87 -37.52
CA LYS A 517 14.00 12.24 -38.87
C LYS A 517 15.07 12.92 -39.74
N SER A 518 16.17 13.40 -39.15
CA SER A 518 17.23 14.10 -39.87
C SER A 518 18.20 13.20 -40.64
N GLY A 519 18.13 11.87 -40.46
CA GLY A 519 18.87 10.88 -41.26
C GLY A 519 20.38 11.16 -41.30
N SER A 520 20.98 11.16 -42.50
CA SER A 520 22.42 11.38 -42.72
C SER A 520 22.96 12.76 -42.29
N ARG A 521 22.11 13.68 -41.82
CA ARG A 521 22.51 14.96 -41.19
C ARG A 521 22.48 14.92 -39.66
N CYS A 522 22.41 13.73 -39.07
CA CYS A 522 22.38 13.53 -37.62
C CYS A 522 23.55 14.24 -36.91
N LEU A 523 24.78 14.11 -37.41
CA LEU A 523 25.95 14.82 -36.87
C LEU A 523 25.82 16.34 -36.93
N GLU A 524 25.35 16.92 -38.04
CA GLU A 524 25.16 18.37 -38.17
C GLU A 524 24.11 18.92 -37.18
N TYR A 525 23.11 18.10 -36.85
CA TYR A 525 22.09 18.45 -35.86
C TYR A 525 22.60 18.23 -34.42
N ILE A 526 23.32 17.14 -34.14
CA ILE A 526 23.92 16.83 -32.83
C ILE A 526 24.97 17.87 -32.43
N HIS A 527 25.74 18.39 -33.39
CA HIS A 527 26.75 19.42 -33.16
C HIS A 527 26.13 20.80 -32.81
N LYS A 528 24.80 20.95 -32.87
CA LYS A 528 24.14 22.07 -32.19
C LYS A 528 24.19 21.80 -30.68
N HIS A 529 24.73 22.75 -29.91
CA HIS A 529 24.90 22.65 -28.46
C HIS A 529 23.68 22.13 -27.67
N GLN A 530 22.46 22.34 -28.19
CA GLN A 530 21.19 21.90 -27.59
C GLN A 530 20.90 20.41 -27.79
N ALA A 531 21.40 19.76 -28.84
CA ALA A 531 21.07 18.36 -29.15
C ALA A 531 21.86 17.36 -28.27
N TYR A 532 23.15 17.62 -28.00
CA TYR A 532 23.97 16.81 -27.09
C TYR A 532 23.36 16.74 -25.67
N GLN A 533 22.76 17.85 -25.27
CA GLN A 533 22.06 18.04 -24.02
C GLN A 533 20.85 17.09 -23.85
N TRP A 534 20.05 16.89 -24.91
CA TRP A 534 18.93 15.92 -24.91
C TRP A 534 19.40 14.47 -24.93
N VAL A 535 20.47 14.17 -25.67
CA VAL A 535 21.09 12.82 -25.66
C VAL A 535 21.63 12.48 -24.28
N HIS A 536 22.18 13.46 -23.55
CA HIS A 536 22.64 13.27 -22.18
C HIS A 536 21.51 12.94 -21.21
N ILE A 537 20.34 13.61 -21.30
CA ILE A 537 19.15 13.26 -20.52
C ILE A 537 18.71 11.83 -20.84
N LEU A 538 18.69 11.46 -22.13
CA LEU A 538 18.31 10.11 -22.57
C LEU A 538 19.24 9.03 -22.00
N TRP A 539 20.54 9.29 -21.98
CA TRP A 539 21.53 8.42 -21.35
C TRP A 539 21.28 8.29 -19.84
N ILE A 540 21.05 9.40 -19.13
CA ILE A 540 20.72 9.38 -17.70
C ILE A 540 19.45 8.56 -17.44
N MET A 541 18.42 8.70 -18.27
CA MET A 541 17.18 7.92 -18.14
C MET A 541 17.44 6.42 -18.29
N ASN A 542 18.25 6.02 -19.27
CA ASN A 542 18.62 4.62 -19.48
C ASN A 542 19.37 4.04 -18.27
N GLU A 543 20.31 4.80 -17.72
CA GLU A 543 21.03 4.42 -16.49
C GLU A 543 20.10 4.29 -15.27
N ILE A 544 19.12 5.20 -15.12
CA ILE A 544 18.11 5.10 -14.07
C ILE A 544 17.31 3.79 -14.24
N ILE A 545 16.87 3.47 -15.46
CA ILE A 545 16.09 2.25 -15.75
C ILE A 545 16.88 0.99 -15.37
N GLU A 546 18.15 0.92 -15.78
CA GLU A 546 19.01 -0.23 -15.53
C GLU A 546 19.30 -0.40 -14.03
N LYS A 547 19.79 0.66 -13.37
CA LYS A 547 20.18 0.59 -11.95
C LYS A 547 19.01 0.39 -11.00
N SER A 548 17.80 0.81 -11.36
CA SER A 548 16.61 0.63 -10.51
C SER A 548 15.84 -0.66 -10.79
N ASN A 549 16.27 -1.45 -11.78
CA ASN A 549 15.61 -2.70 -12.19
C ASN A 549 14.10 -2.51 -12.40
N ILE A 550 13.75 -1.48 -13.20
CA ILE A 550 12.36 -1.16 -13.60
C ILE A 550 12.09 -1.46 -15.07
N ALA A 551 13.06 -1.96 -15.83
CA ALA A 551 12.96 -2.18 -17.28
C ALA A 551 11.69 -2.96 -17.71
N ASP A 552 11.30 -3.98 -16.95
CA ASP A 552 10.15 -4.84 -17.26
C ASP A 552 8.78 -4.23 -16.92
N THR A 553 8.75 -3.05 -16.29
CA THR A 553 7.49 -2.48 -15.79
C THR A 553 6.70 -1.71 -16.85
N ASN A 554 7.35 -1.20 -17.90
CA ASN A 554 6.69 -0.43 -18.95
C ASN A 554 7.40 -0.59 -20.29
N VAL A 555 6.64 -0.92 -21.34
CA VAL A 555 7.14 -1.08 -22.73
C VAL A 555 7.88 0.17 -23.22
N MET A 556 7.50 1.35 -22.72
CA MET A 556 8.15 2.62 -23.05
C MET A 556 9.64 2.66 -22.65
N PHE A 557 10.08 1.86 -21.68
CA PHE A 557 11.49 1.80 -21.33
C PHE A 557 12.34 1.11 -22.39
N ALA A 558 11.79 0.10 -23.06
CA ALA A 558 12.43 -0.47 -24.25
C ALA A 558 12.51 0.56 -25.39
N GLU A 559 11.49 1.43 -25.54
CA GLU A 559 11.51 2.52 -26.52
C GLU A 559 12.67 3.51 -26.23
N ILE A 560 12.90 3.87 -24.97
CA ILE A 560 14.01 4.74 -24.54
C ILE A 560 15.36 4.12 -24.90
N THR A 561 15.59 2.85 -24.52
CA THR A 561 16.85 2.15 -24.79
C THR A 561 17.10 1.99 -26.29
N LEU A 562 16.08 1.64 -27.07
CA LEU A 562 16.17 1.54 -28.53
C LEU A 562 16.44 2.91 -29.19
N CYS A 563 15.83 3.98 -28.68
CA CYS A 563 16.06 5.34 -29.16
C CYS A 563 17.53 5.76 -28.94
N LEU A 564 18.07 5.47 -27.76
CA LEU A 564 19.48 5.75 -27.44
C LEU A 564 20.42 4.94 -28.33
N ALA A 565 20.17 3.64 -28.50
CA ALA A 565 20.96 2.77 -29.36
C ALA A 565 20.99 3.27 -30.81
N ALA A 566 19.82 3.62 -31.37
CA ALA A 566 19.73 4.14 -32.73
C ALA A 566 20.50 5.46 -32.91
N ILE A 567 20.48 6.36 -31.92
CA ILE A 567 21.27 7.61 -31.99
C ILE A 567 22.77 7.30 -31.97
N LEU A 568 23.23 6.39 -31.10
CA LEU A 568 24.63 6.01 -31.00
C LEU A 568 25.14 5.29 -32.26
N GLU A 569 24.34 4.41 -32.85
CA GLU A 569 24.65 3.74 -34.13
C GLU A 569 24.80 4.77 -35.27
N ASN A 570 23.85 5.70 -35.41
CA ASN A 570 23.95 6.76 -36.43
C ASN A 570 25.19 7.65 -36.24
N VAL A 571 25.64 7.88 -35.00
CA VAL A 571 26.87 8.64 -34.71
C VAL A 571 28.11 7.80 -35.03
N ALA A 572 28.07 6.48 -34.87
CA ALA A 572 29.19 5.59 -35.18
C ALA A 572 29.35 5.31 -36.69
N ASP A 573 28.24 5.30 -37.45
CA ASP A 573 28.22 5.09 -38.90
C ASP A 573 28.55 6.34 -39.73
N SER A 574 28.65 7.51 -39.08
CA SER A 574 29.01 8.81 -39.69
C SER A 574 30.47 9.15 -39.46
#